data_AF-A0A2E7SWE6-F1
#
_entry.id   AF-A0A2E7SWE6-F1
#
_cell.length_a   1.000
_cell.length_b   1.000
_cell.length_c   1.000
_cell.angle_alpha   90.00
_cell.angle_beta   90.00
_cell.angle_gamma   90.00
#
_symmetry.space_group_name_H-M   'P 1'
#
loop_
_entity.id
_entity.type
_entity.pdbx_description
1 polymer ?
#
loop_
_entity_poly.entity_id
_entity_poly.type
_entity_poly.pdbx_seq_one_letter_code
_entity_poly.pdbx_strand_id
1 'polypeptide(L)'
;MVSRIQKIKTLEQRIDSLKREASAELKKTIKQKEKEIQKLGQEYVQTFNKDFFFKVSVKRSDKKIRIKSGSSRQRLTKEGKIKLQNQITKYLSRTPRSISEICVKVGRPVNQVRNVLKNIKGLKKQGAKRNTTYVMK
;
A
#
# COMPACT_ATOMS: atom_id res chain seq x y z
N MET A 1 26.16 -75.81 4.45
CA MET A 1 25.90 -74.71 3.50
C MET A 1 24.68 -73.92 3.97
N VAL A 2 24.76 -72.59 4.06
CA VAL A 2 23.60 -71.75 4.43
C VAL A 2 22.55 -71.79 3.32
N SER A 3 21.29 -72.05 3.66
CA SER A 3 20.23 -72.20 2.66
C SER A 3 19.97 -70.88 1.93
N ARG A 4 19.52 -70.95 0.67
CA ARG A 4 19.20 -69.78 -0.15
C ARG A 4 18.18 -68.85 0.54
N ILE A 5 17.22 -69.44 1.26
CA ILE A 5 16.19 -68.72 2.01
C ILE A 5 16.78 -67.95 3.19
N GLN A 6 17.75 -68.53 3.90
CA GLN A 6 18.46 -67.84 5.00
C GLN A 6 19.31 -66.67 4.47
N LYS A 7 19.91 -66.80 3.29
CA LYS A 7 20.62 -65.70 2.62
C LYS A 7 19.69 -64.56 2.21
N ILE A 8 18.49 -64.86 1.72
CA ILE A 8 17.51 -63.83 1.35
C ILE A 8 17.03 -63.07 2.59
N LYS A 9 16.65 -63.77 3.67
CA LYS A 9 16.20 -63.13 4.91
C LYS A 9 17.26 -62.21 5.54
N THR A 10 18.53 -62.61 5.49
CA THR A 10 19.63 -61.78 6.01
C THR A 10 19.89 -60.55 5.15
N LEU A 11 19.71 -60.64 3.82
CA LEU A 11 19.77 -59.47 2.94
C LEU A 11 18.60 -58.52 3.15
N GLU A 12 17.37 -59.02 3.35
CA GLU A 12 16.19 -58.21 3.67
C GLU A 12 16.38 -57.42 4.97
N GLN A 13 16.85 -58.08 6.03
CA GLN A 13 17.17 -57.42 7.31
C GLN A 13 18.24 -56.34 7.15
N ARG A 14 19.25 -56.56 6.30
CA ARG A 14 20.30 -55.58 6.04
C ARG A 14 19.79 -54.38 5.24
N ILE A 15 18.91 -54.61 4.27
CA ILE A 15 18.24 -53.54 3.52
C ILE A 15 17.38 -52.69 4.46
N ASP A 16 16.66 -53.32 5.39
CA ASP A 16 15.82 -52.58 6.34
C ASP A 16 16.65 -51.77 7.35
N SER A 17 17.80 -52.28 7.80
CA SER A 17 18.74 -51.50 8.63
C SER A 17 19.24 -50.27 7.87
N LEU A 18 19.71 -50.46 6.63
CA LEU A 18 20.22 -49.38 5.80
C LEU A 18 19.14 -48.31 5.51
N LYS A 19 17.90 -48.71 5.26
CA LYS A 19 16.78 -47.77 5.09
C LYS A 19 16.53 -46.96 6.36
N ARG A 20 16.60 -47.59 7.54
CA ARG A 20 16.42 -46.89 8.83
C ARG A 20 17.54 -45.90 9.08
N GLU A 21 18.78 -46.30 8.85
CA GLU A 21 19.97 -45.45 8.97
C GLU A 21 19.90 -44.23 8.04
N ALA A 22 19.63 -44.44 6.75
CA ALA A 22 19.46 -43.36 5.78
C ALA A 22 18.32 -42.40 6.16
N SER A 23 17.19 -42.94 6.67
CA SER A 23 16.08 -42.10 7.11
C SER A 23 16.42 -41.25 8.34
N ALA A 24 17.24 -41.77 9.25
CA ALA A 24 17.69 -41.07 10.44
C ALA A 24 18.69 -39.96 10.10
N GLU A 25 19.59 -40.23 9.15
CA GLU A 25 20.53 -39.24 8.63
C GLU A 25 19.80 -38.10 7.91
N LEU A 26 18.87 -38.41 7.00
CA LEU A 26 18.04 -37.40 6.33
C LEU A 26 17.27 -36.53 7.32
N LYS A 27 16.67 -37.12 8.37
CA LYS A 27 15.98 -36.35 9.42
C LYS A 27 16.92 -35.41 10.17
N LYS A 28 18.17 -35.81 10.41
CA LYS A 28 19.18 -34.94 11.03
C LYS A 28 19.54 -33.78 10.10
N THR A 29 19.77 -34.05 8.82
CA THR A 29 20.09 -33.02 7.82
C THR A 29 18.96 -32.02 7.63
N ILE A 30 17.70 -32.49 7.55
CA ILE A 30 16.52 -31.62 7.47
C ILE A 30 16.47 -30.68 8.68
N LYS A 31 16.61 -31.21 9.90
CA LYS A 31 16.61 -30.38 11.13
C LYS A 31 17.75 -29.35 11.16
N GLN A 32 18.92 -29.70 10.63
CA GLN A 32 20.05 -28.75 10.52
C GLN A 32 19.72 -27.63 9.53
N LYS A 33 19.17 -27.97 8.36
CA LYS A 33 18.78 -26.99 7.34
C LYS A 33 17.63 -26.09 7.79
N GLU A 34 16.64 -26.62 8.51
CA GLU A 34 15.58 -25.81 9.11
C GLU A 34 16.15 -24.75 10.08
N LYS A 35 17.12 -25.14 10.92
CA LYS A 35 17.80 -24.19 11.82
C LYS A 35 18.59 -23.12 11.07
N GLU A 36 19.28 -23.49 9.99
CA GLU A 36 19.99 -22.53 9.13
C GLU A 36 19.02 -21.53 8.50
N ILE A 37 17.89 -22.00 7.95
CA ILE A 37 16.85 -21.14 7.36
C ILE A 37 16.27 -20.19 8.41
N GLN A 38 16.00 -20.68 9.62
CA GLN A 38 15.49 -19.82 10.71
C GLN A 38 16.49 -18.72 11.09
N LYS A 39 17.79 -19.03 11.16
CA LYS A 39 18.85 -18.03 11.42
C LYS A 39 18.90 -16.98 10.31
N LEU A 40 18.93 -17.41 9.04
CA LEU A 40 18.94 -16.52 7.89
C LEU A 40 17.68 -15.62 7.84
N GLY A 41 16.52 -16.18 8.19
CA GLY A 41 15.27 -15.41 8.31
C GLY A 41 15.33 -14.35 9.41
N GLN A 42 15.92 -14.67 10.57
CA GLN A 42 16.13 -13.71 11.65
C GLN A 42 17.13 -12.61 11.27
N GLU A 43 18.23 -12.97 10.62
CA GLU A 43 19.21 -12.01 10.09
C GLU A 43 18.57 -11.06 9.08
N TYR A 44 17.76 -11.57 8.15
CA TYR A 44 17.02 -10.76 7.18
C TYR A 44 16.04 -9.78 7.84
N VAL A 45 15.30 -10.22 8.85
CA VAL A 45 14.38 -9.33 9.61
C VAL A 45 15.16 -8.26 10.38
N GLN A 46 16.35 -8.60 10.90
CA GLN A 46 17.21 -7.64 11.60
C GLN A 46 17.84 -6.62 10.64
N THR A 47 18.32 -7.03 9.46
CA THR A 47 18.82 -6.10 8.44
C THR A 47 17.70 -5.23 7.91
N PHE A 48 16.51 -5.80 7.67
CA PHE A 48 15.34 -5.01 7.31
C PHE A 48 14.98 -3.98 8.38
N ASN A 49 14.95 -4.35 9.67
CA ASN A 49 14.70 -3.37 10.71
C ASN A 49 15.79 -2.30 10.78
N LYS A 50 17.07 -2.65 10.64
CA LYS A 50 18.19 -1.69 10.65
C LYS A 50 18.14 -0.71 9.47
N ASP A 51 17.84 -1.20 8.26
CA ASP A 51 17.81 -0.40 7.03
C ASP A 51 16.48 0.37 6.85
N PHE A 52 15.40 -0.14 7.45
CA PHE A 52 14.04 0.44 7.39
C PHE A 52 13.59 1.10 8.70
N PHE A 53 14.52 1.41 9.63
CA PHE A 53 14.28 2.37 10.71
C PHE A 53 14.14 3.77 10.13
N PHE A 54 12.98 4.03 9.52
CA PHE A 54 12.46 5.37 9.38
C PHE A 54 12.32 5.91 10.80
N LYS A 55 13.29 6.70 11.26
CA LYS A 55 13.13 7.58 12.42
C LYS A 55 12.06 8.60 12.07
N VAL A 56 10.80 8.18 12.06
CA VAL A 56 9.67 9.08 12.12
C VAL A 56 9.66 9.60 13.55
N SER A 57 10.54 10.56 13.83
CA SER A 57 10.32 11.45 14.96
C SER A 57 9.07 12.24 14.60
N VAL A 58 7.90 11.71 14.94
CA VAL A 58 6.72 12.55 15.06
C VAL A 58 7.05 13.47 16.23
N LYS A 59 7.60 14.66 15.94
CA LYS A 59 7.61 15.74 16.92
C LYS A 59 6.15 15.97 17.26
N ARG A 60 5.68 15.40 18.37
CA ARG A 60 4.45 15.83 19.03
C ARG A 60 4.74 17.23 19.53
N SER A 61 4.62 18.19 18.62
CA SER A 61 4.56 19.58 19.01
C SER A 61 3.21 19.78 19.67
N ASP A 62 3.19 19.87 21.00
CA ASP A 62 2.10 20.50 21.76
C ASP A 62 2.03 22.01 21.51
N LYS A 63 2.43 22.45 20.31
CA LYS A 63 2.00 23.74 19.79
C LYS A 63 0.54 23.52 19.40
N LYS A 64 -0.36 24.35 19.94
CA LYS A 64 -1.65 24.63 19.32
C LYS A 64 -1.37 25.08 17.88
N ILE A 65 -1.26 24.12 16.96
CA ILE A 65 -1.15 24.37 15.54
C ILE A 65 -2.52 24.92 15.21
N ARG A 66 -2.63 26.26 15.13
CA ARG A 66 -3.63 26.87 14.26
C ARG A 66 -3.46 26.15 12.94
N ILE A 67 -4.42 25.29 12.61
CA ILE A 67 -4.47 24.53 11.36
C ILE A 67 -4.51 25.59 10.26
N LYS A 68 -3.36 26.09 9.84
CA LYS A 68 -3.20 26.65 8.50
C LYS A 68 -3.60 25.49 7.62
N SER A 69 -4.70 25.67 6.90
CA SER A 69 -5.32 24.69 6.02
C SER A 69 -4.32 24.24 4.96
N GLY A 70 -3.40 23.35 5.37
CA GLY A 70 -2.51 22.66 4.48
C GLY A 70 -3.40 21.82 3.60
N SER A 71 -3.51 22.23 2.34
CA SER A 71 -4.13 21.46 1.27
C SER A 71 -3.33 20.15 1.11
N SER A 72 -3.54 19.19 2.01
CA SER A 72 -3.01 17.85 1.85
C SER A 72 -3.64 17.29 0.58
N ARG A 73 -2.84 16.59 -0.25
CA ARG A 73 -3.31 15.90 -1.47
C ARG A 73 -4.13 14.66 -1.11
N GLN A 74 -4.93 14.71 -0.05
CA GLN A 74 -5.77 13.61 0.38
C GLN A 74 -6.87 13.35 -0.63
N ARG A 75 -7.06 12.07 -0.99
CA ARG A 75 -8.14 11.65 -1.89
C ARG A 75 -9.49 11.94 -1.24
N LEU A 76 -10.37 12.63 -1.96
CA LEU A 76 -11.73 12.90 -1.50
C LEU A 76 -12.56 11.61 -1.44
N THR A 77 -13.27 11.41 -0.33
CA THR A 77 -14.32 10.40 -0.19
C THR A 77 -15.50 10.71 -1.13
N LYS A 78 -16.39 9.74 -1.36
CA LYS A 78 -17.58 9.94 -2.21
C LYS A 78 -18.44 11.12 -1.69
N GLU A 79 -18.71 11.16 -0.40
CA GLU A 79 -19.45 12.25 0.24
C GLU A 79 -18.72 13.60 0.15
N GLY A 80 -17.40 13.61 0.31
CA GLY A 80 -16.59 14.81 0.18
C GLY A 80 -16.66 15.41 -1.21
N LYS A 81 -16.74 14.57 -2.26
CA LYS A 81 -16.95 15.04 -3.64
C LYS A 81 -18.32 15.67 -3.83
N ILE A 82 -19.38 15.11 -3.24
CA ILE A 82 -20.74 15.65 -3.34
C ILE A 82 -20.83 17.02 -2.64
N LYS A 83 -20.30 17.13 -1.41
CA LYS A 83 -20.25 18.41 -0.68
C LYS A 83 -19.48 19.47 -1.45
N LEU A 84 -18.32 19.09 -2.01
CA LEU A 84 -17.50 19.96 -2.84
C LEU A 84 -18.25 20.42 -4.11
N GLN A 85 -18.92 19.50 -4.78
CA GLN A 85 -19.72 19.80 -5.97
C GLN A 85 -20.82 20.82 -5.64
N ASN A 86 -21.59 20.61 -4.57
CA ASN A 86 -22.66 21.52 -4.15
C ASN A 86 -22.14 22.92 -3.78
N GLN A 87 -20.96 22.99 -3.16
CA GLN A 87 -20.31 24.26 -2.84
C GLN A 87 -19.88 25.01 -4.10
N ILE A 88 -19.30 24.30 -5.08
CA ILE A 88 -18.88 24.88 -6.36
C ILE A 88 -20.10 25.34 -7.15
N THR A 89 -21.15 24.53 -7.28
CA THR A 89 -22.36 24.90 -8.03
C THR A 89 -23.05 26.13 -7.43
N LYS A 90 -23.19 26.19 -6.10
CA LYS A 90 -23.73 27.36 -5.39
C LYS A 90 -22.88 28.61 -5.60
N TYR A 91 -21.57 28.46 -5.75
CA TYR A 91 -20.68 29.59 -6.01
C TYR A 91 -20.76 30.08 -7.46
N LEU A 92 -20.91 29.16 -8.41
CA LEU A 92 -21.00 29.45 -9.85
C LEU A 92 -22.38 29.92 -10.32
N SER A 93 -23.45 29.69 -9.55
CA SER A 93 -24.82 30.08 -9.93
C SER A 93 -25.02 31.59 -10.06
N ARG A 94 -24.13 32.40 -9.47
CA ARG A 94 -24.26 33.86 -9.48
C ARG A 94 -23.48 34.53 -10.60
N THR A 95 -22.26 34.07 -10.83
CA THR A 95 -21.28 34.78 -11.68
C THR A 95 -20.32 33.78 -12.31
N PRO A 96 -19.86 34.02 -13.55
CA PRO A 96 -18.73 33.30 -14.13
C PRO A 96 -17.48 33.43 -13.26
N ARG A 97 -16.77 32.33 -13.00
CA ARG A 97 -15.54 32.34 -12.20
C ARG A 97 -14.42 31.55 -12.84
N SER A 98 -13.20 32.03 -12.70
CA SER A 98 -11.97 31.34 -13.06
C SER A 98 -11.69 30.17 -12.13
N ILE A 99 -10.86 29.22 -12.59
CA ILE A 99 -10.43 28.09 -11.74
C ILE A 99 -9.76 28.56 -10.44
N SER A 100 -8.97 29.65 -10.51
CA SER A 100 -8.24 30.20 -9.36
C SER A 100 -9.18 30.69 -8.28
N GLU A 101 -10.23 31.45 -8.66
CA GLU A 101 -11.25 31.92 -7.71
C GLU A 101 -11.99 30.77 -7.04
N ILE A 102 -12.34 29.72 -7.80
CA ILE A 102 -12.99 28.53 -7.25
C ILE A 102 -12.07 27.82 -6.25
N CYS A 103 -10.77 27.68 -6.58
CA CYS A 103 -9.80 27.05 -5.68
C CYS A 103 -9.64 27.83 -4.38
N VAL A 104 -9.58 29.16 -4.44
CA VAL A 104 -9.51 30.03 -3.25
C VAL A 104 -10.77 29.90 -2.41
N LYS A 105 -11.96 29.88 -3.03
CA LYS A 105 -13.23 29.80 -2.29
C LYS A 105 -13.41 28.48 -1.55
N VAL A 106 -12.97 27.38 -2.17
CA VAL A 106 -13.13 26.04 -1.62
C VAL A 106 -11.93 25.63 -0.75
N GLY A 107 -10.75 26.25 -0.95
CA GLY A 107 -9.52 25.87 -0.25
C GLY A 107 -8.99 24.51 -0.69
N ARG A 108 -9.15 24.17 -1.97
CA ARG A 108 -8.76 22.87 -2.54
C ARG A 108 -7.83 23.04 -3.73
N PRO A 109 -6.94 22.06 -3.99
CA PRO A 109 -5.99 22.15 -5.08
C PRO A 109 -6.69 22.05 -6.43
N VAL A 110 -6.12 22.73 -7.44
CA VAL A 110 -6.66 22.84 -8.80
C VAL A 110 -7.07 21.49 -9.39
N ASN A 111 -6.27 20.44 -9.19
CA ASN A 111 -6.56 19.11 -9.73
C ASN A 111 -7.85 18.50 -9.16
N GLN A 112 -8.11 18.68 -7.87
CA GLN A 112 -9.35 18.19 -7.25
C GLN A 112 -10.56 18.96 -7.76
N VAL A 113 -10.45 20.28 -7.84
CA VAL A 113 -11.50 21.15 -8.39
C VAL A 113 -11.79 20.79 -9.84
N ARG A 114 -10.77 20.62 -10.70
CA ARG A 114 -10.95 20.21 -12.11
C ARG A 114 -11.68 18.87 -12.23
N ASN A 115 -11.34 17.90 -11.39
CA ASN A 115 -11.99 16.59 -11.40
C ASN A 115 -13.48 16.67 -11.00
N VAL A 116 -13.83 17.55 -10.06
CA VAL A 116 -15.24 17.76 -9.71
C VAL A 116 -15.98 18.53 -10.80
N LEU A 117 -15.40 19.60 -11.35
CA LEU A 117 -16.00 20.40 -12.41
C LEU A 117 -16.40 19.56 -13.64
N LYS A 118 -15.59 18.56 -14.02
CA LYS A 118 -15.92 17.64 -15.13
C LYS A 118 -17.24 16.89 -14.95
N ASN A 119 -17.65 16.64 -13.70
CA ASN A 119 -18.82 15.84 -13.38
C ASN A 119 -20.08 16.68 -13.12
N ILE A 120 -19.96 18.02 -13.15
CA ILE A 120 -21.10 18.91 -12.92
C ILE A 120 -21.93 19.00 -14.19
N LYS A 121 -23.17 18.47 -14.12
CA LYS A 121 -24.14 18.61 -15.21
C LYS A 121 -24.47 20.10 -15.43
N GLY A 122 -24.50 20.52 -16.70
CA GLY A 122 -24.83 21.90 -17.07
C GLY A 122 -23.67 22.89 -16.99
N LEU A 123 -22.45 22.47 -16.60
CA LEU A 123 -21.30 23.38 -16.56
C LEU A 123 -20.79 23.71 -17.97
N LYS A 124 -20.69 25.00 -18.30
CA LYS A 124 -20.06 25.52 -19.53
C LYS A 124 -18.76 26.24 -19.21
N LYS A 125 -17.79 26.13 -20.12
CA LYS A 125 -16.57 26.94 -20.13
C LYS A 125 -16.77 28.13 -21.06
N GLN A 126 -16.38 29.32 -20.62
CA GLN A 126 -16.39 30.54 -21.42
C GLN A 126 -14.95 31.11 -21.50
N GLY A 127 -14.62 31.80 -22.59
CA GLY A 127 -13.31 32.43 -22.79
C GLY A 127 -12.23 31.52 -23.36
N ALA A 128 -11.08 32.12 -23.71
CA ALA A 128 -9.97 31.45 -24.40
C ALA A 128 -8.70 31.36 -23.54
N LYS A 129 -8.00 30.22 -23.65
CA LYS A 129 -6.68 29.94 -23.03
C LYS A 129 -6.59 30.28 -21.53
N ARG A 130 -5.98 31.42 -21.19
CA ARG A 130 -5.70 31.84 -19.81
C ARG A 130 -6.92 32.47 -19.12
N ASN A 131 -7.90 32.94 -19.90
CA ASN A 131 -9.08 33.65 -19.40
C ASN A 131 -10.32 32.74 -19.35
N THR A 132 -10.12 31.42 -19.22
CA THR A 132 -11.24 30.47 -19.16
C THR A 132 -11.97 30.60 -17.82
N THR A 133 -13.26 30.91 -17.89
CA THR A 133 -14.20 30.93 -16.77
C THR A 133 -15.21 29.80 -16.89
N TYR A 134 -15.83 29.46 -15.76
CA TYR A 134 -16.84 28.41 -15.63
C TYR A 134 -18.19 29.04 -15.27
N VAL A 135 -19.25 28.59 -15.92
CA VAL A 135 -20.62 29.10 -15.76
C VAL A 135 -21.60 27.93 -15.73
N MET A 136 -22.63 28.02 -14.90
CA MET A 136 -23.76 27.07 -14.95
C MET A 136 -24.71 27.48 -16.08
N LYS A 137 -25.04 26.55 -16.98
CA LYS A 137 -26.09 26.71 -18.00
C LYS A 137 -27.46 26.82 -17.34
#